data_AF-A0A2V5REA7-F1
#
_entry.id   AF-A0A2V5REA7-F1
#
_cell.length_a   1.000
_cell.length_b   1.000
_cell.length_c   1.000
_cell.angle_alpha   90.00
_cell.angle_beta   90.00
_cell.angle_gamma   90.00
#
_symmetry.space_group_name_H-M   'P 1'
#
loop_
_entity.id
_entity.type
_entity.pdbx_description
1 polymer ?
#
loop_
_entity_poly.entity_id
_entity_poly.type
_entity_poly.pdbx_seq_one_letter_code
_entity_poly.pdbx_strand_id
1 'polypeptide(L)' 'MSEIKEAIAKLSPQEYCELMAELRPGLADDEWDKQMKADAAAGKFDEMNRRAEDDFRAGRCDPLERMFEKEK' A
#
# COMPACT_ATOMS: atom_id res chain seq x y z
N MET A 1 23.72 18.84 0.78
CA MET A 1 22.86 17.66 0.49
C MET A 1 22.51 16.83 1.73
N SER A 2 23.17 16.98 2.89
CA SER A 2 22.84 16.20 4.11
C SER A 2 21.53 16.65 4.74
N GLU A 3 21.28 17.95 4.83
CA GLU A 3 20.08 18.51 5.49
C GLU A 3 18.75 18.02 4.89
N ILE A 4 18.65 17.92 3.56
CA ILE A 4 17.45 17.39 2.89
C ILE A 4 17.25 15.91 3.24
N LYS A 5 18.32 15.12 3.30
CA LYS A 5 18.24 13.69 3.66
C LYS A 5 17.84 13.51 5.13
N GLU A 6 18.39 14.34 6.01
CA GLU A 6 18.05 14.34 7.44
C GLU A 6 16.61 14.80 7.68
N ALA A 7 16.10 15.76 6.90
CA ALA A 7 14.70 16.18 6.97
C ALA A 7 13.76 15.06 6.49
N ILE A 8 14.07 14.40 5.37
CA ILE A 8 13.29 13.27 4.84
C ILE A 8 13.27 12.11 5.85
N ALA A 9 14.38 11.82 6.52
CA ALA A 9 14.47 10.75 7.52
C ALA A 9 13.62 10.99 8.78
N LYS A 10 13.17 12.24 9.01
CA LYS A 10 12.32 12.62 10.15
C LYS A 10 10.83 12.66 9.82
N LEU A 11 10.46 12.48 8.55
CA LEU A 11 9.05 12.49 8.14
C LEU A 11 8.33 11.26 8.68
N SER A 12 7.08 11.46 9.11
CA SER A 12 6.14 10.35 9.27
C SER A 12 5.84 9.71 7.91
N PRO A 13 5.33 8.46 7.88
CA PRO A 13 4.92 7.82 6.64
C PRO A 13 3.95 8.66 5.81
N GLN A 14 3.02 9.37 6.47
CA GLN A 14 2.05 10.23 5.81
C GLN A 14 2.71 11.47 5.18
N GLU A 15 3.54 12.20 5.93
CA GLU A 15 4.25 13.38 5.40
C GLU A 15 5.21 13.02 4.27
N TYR A 16 5.82 11.83 4.33
CA TYR A 16 6.62 11.30 3.23
C TYR A 16 5.77 11.06 1.98
N CYS A 17 4.60 10.42 2.12
CA CYS A 17 3.66 10.23 1.01
C CYS A 17 3.21 11.55 0.39
N GLU A 18 2.85 12.54 1.22
CA GLU A 18 2.45 13.88 0.78
C GLU A 18 3.59 14.59 0.03
N LEU A 19 4.81 14.58 0.59
CA LEU A 19 6.00 15.11 -0.07
C LEU A 19 6.27 14.43 -1.42
N MET A 20 6.15 13.11 -1.48
CA MET A 20 6.34 12.36 -2.72
C MET A 20 5.26 12.67 -3.76
N ALA A 21 4.01 12.88 -3.33
CA ALA A 21 2.93 13.30 -4.22
C ALA A 21 3.17 14.71 -4.79
N GLU A 22 3.67 15.64 -3.97
CA GLU A 22 4.02 17.00 -4.42
C GLU A 22 5.25 17.02 -5.33
N LEU A 23 6.29 16.24 -5.01
CA LEU A 23 7.53 16.19 -5.80
C LEU A 23 7.37 15.41 -7.11
N ARG A 24 6.33 14.57 -7.21
CA ARG A 24 6.07 13.73 -8.37
C ARG A 24 4.62 13.89 -8.85
N PRO A 25 4.20 15.09 -9.28
CA PRO A 25 2.87 15.27 -9.82
C PRO A 25 2.72 14.43 -11.09
N GLY A 26 1.78 13.49 -11.08
CA GLY A 26 1.52 12.59 -12.20
C GLY A 26 2.55 11.49 -12.37
N LEU A 27 2.89 10.77 -11.29
CA LEU A 27 3.62 9.49 -11.37
C LEU A 27 2.96 8.64 -12.45
N ALA A 28 3.59 8.58 -13.63
CA ALA A 28 3.24 7.56 -14.60
C ALA A 28 3.43 6.23 -13.89
N ASP A 29 2.48 5.31 -14.09
CA ASP A 29 2.59 3.94 -13.59
C ASP A 29 4.04 3.49 -13.71
N ASP A 30 4.68 3.22 -12.58
CA ASP A 30 6.01 2.64 -12.63
C ASP A 30 5.90 1.20 -13.14
N GLU A 31 7.04 0.53 -13.35
CA GLU A 31 7.00 -0.82 -13.93
C GLU A 31 6.23 -1.80 -13.03
N TRP A 32 6.21 -1.56 -11.72
CA TRP A 32 5.44 -2.37 -10.79
C TRP A 32 3.93 -2.09 -10.94
N ASP A 33 3.52 -0.82 -11.04
CA ASP A 33 2.12 -0.46 -11.30
C ASP A 33 1.59 -1.08 -12.60
N LYS A 34 2.36 -0.98 -13.70
CA LYS A 34 1.99 -1.56 -15.00
C LYS A 34 1.85 -3.08 -14.92
N GLN A 35 2.82 -3.74 -14.27
CA GLN A 35 2.80 -5.18 -14.10
C GLN A 35 1.58 -5.63 -13.26
N MET A 36 1.31 -4.94 -12.15
CA MET A 36 0.16 -5.25 -11.30
C MET A 36 -1.16 -5.10 -12.04
N LYS A 37 -1.32 -4.06 -12.86
CA LYS A 37 -2.51 -3.87 -13.72
C LYS A 37 -2.65 -4.99 -14.75
N ALA A 38 -1.57 -5.37 -15.42
CA ALA A 38 -1.58 -6.46 -16.40
C ALA A 38 -1.91 -7.81 -15.74
N ASP A 39 -1.33 -8.08 -14.57
CA ASP A 39 -1.54 -9.31 -13.81
C ASP A 39 -2.98 -9.42 -13.26
N ALA A 40 -3.54 -8.29 -12.80
CA ALA A 40 -4.94 -8.20 -12.43
C ALA A 40 -5.86 -8.44 -13.63
N ALA A 41 -5.59 -7.81 -14.78
CA ALA A 41 -6.37 -8.02 -16.00
C ALA A 41 -6.28 -9.47 -16.54
N ALA A 42 -5.16 -10.14 -16.29
CA ALA A 42 -4.96 -11.56 -16.61
C ALA A 42 -5.61 -12.52 -15.59
N GLY A 43 -6.27 -12.01 -14.54
CA GLY A 43 -6.95 -12.82 -13.53
C GLY A 43 -6.02 -13.55 -12.55
N LYS A 44 -4.74 -13.16 -12.46
CA LYS A 44 -3.77 -13.85 -11.59
C LYS A 44 -4.14 -13.79 -10.10
N PHE A 45 -4.94 -12.79 -9.71
CA PHE A 45 -5.35 -12.59 -8.31
C PHE A 45 -6.73 -13.16 -7.99
N ASP A 46 -7.47 -13.70 -8.97
CA ASP A 46 -8.87 -14.10 -8.81
C ASP A 46 -9.05 -15.14 -7.72
N GLU A 47 -8.18 -16.16 -7.69
CA GLU A 47 -8.25 -17.20 -6.67
C GLU A 47 -7.96 -16.65 -5.26
N MET A 48 -6.96 -15.78 -5.14
CA MET A 48 -6.60 -15.16 -3.87
C MET A 48 -7.73 -14.25 -3.36
N ASN A 49 -8.32 -13.46 -4.26
CA ASN A 49 -9.44 -12.57 -3.96
C ASN A 49 -10.66 -13.37 -3.51
N ARG A 50 -10.99 -14.46 -4.20
CA ARG A 50 -12.10 -15.33 -3.81
C ARG A 50 -11.87 -15.94 -2.43
N ARG A 51 -10.66 -16.43 -2.13
CA ARG A 51 -10.32 -16.97 -0.80
C ARG A 51 -10.46 -15.90 0.29
N ALA A 52 -9.97 -14.69 0.03
CA ALA A 52 -10.10 -13.58 0.97
C ALA A 52 -11.57 -13.20 1.23
N GLU A 53 -12.42 -13.17 0.19
CA GLU A 53 -13.86 -12.98 0.36
C GLU A 53 -14.52 -14.09 1.16
N ASP A 54 -14.17 -15.35 0.90
CA ASP A 54 -14.71 -16.51 1.62
C ASP A 54 -14.29 -16.48 3.11
N ASP A 55 -13.07 -16.05 3.41
CA ASP A 55 -12.57 -15.84 4.77
C ASP A 55 -13.33 -14.71 5.49
N PHE A 56 -13.54 -13.58 4.80
CA PHE A 56 -14.30 -12.45 5.33
C PHE A 56 -15.75 -12.86 5.64
N ARG A 57 -16.43 -13.52 4.70
CA ARG A 57 -17.82 -13.99 4.89
C ARG A 57 -17.94 -15.02 6.00
N ALA A 58 -16.91 -15.82 6.23
CA ALA A 58 -16.87 -16.79 7.30
C ALA A 58 -16.43 -16.22 8.66
N GLY A 59 -16.18 -14.91 8.76
CA GLY A 59 -15.76 -14.25 10.00
C GLY A 59 -14.35 -14.63 10.46
N ARG A 60 -13.46 -15.02 9.53
CA ARG A 60 -12.06 -15.38 9.82
C ARG A 60 -11.11 -14.18 9.80
N CYS A 61 -11.57 -13.01 9.36
CA CYS A 61 -10.77 -11.79 9.36
C CYS A 61 -10.76 -11.12 10.74
N ASP A 62 -9.59 -10.61 11.12
CA ASP A 62 -9.48 -9.73 12.29
C ASP A 62 -9.97 -8.32 11.94
N PRO A 63 -10.68 -7.63 12.85
CA PRO A 63 -11.00 -6.22 12.69
C PRO A 63 -9.72 -5.39 12.65
N LEU A 64 -9.72 -4.32 11.85
CA LEU A 64 -8.54 -3.48 11.63
C LEU A 64 -8.02 -2.86 12.93
N GLU A 65 -8.94 -2.52 13.84
CA GLU A 65 -8.66 -1.98 15.17
C GLU A 65 -7.73 -2.89 15.98
N ARG A 66 -7.87 -4.20 15.84
CA ARG A 66 -7.02 -5.20 16.51
C ARG A 66 -5.55 -5.10 16.07
N MET A 67 -5.27 -4.58 14.88
CA MET A 67 -3.89 -4.42 14.42
C MET A 67 -3.18 -3.27 15.16
N PHE A 68 -3.87 -2.17 15.41
CA PHE A 68 -3.31 -1.01 16.11
C PHE A 68 -3.16 -1.22 17.63
N GLU A 69 -3.87 -2.18 18.20
CA GLU A 69 -3.73 -2.57 19.62
C GLU A 69 -2.46 -3.39 19.88
N LYS A 70 -1.92 -4.10 18.87
CA LYS A 70 -0.72 -4.95 19.01
C LYS A 70 0.59 -4.17 19.00
N GLU A 71 0.55 -2.88 18.68
CA GLU A 71 1.73 -2.00 18.61
C GLU A 71 1.91 -1.10 19.86
N LYS A 72 1.14 -1.35 20.93
CA LYS A 72 1.31 -0.72 22.25
C LYS A 72 1.86 -1.70 23.28
#